data_AF-A0A850HMW4-F1
#
_entry.id   AF-A0A850HMW4-F1
#
_cell.length_a   1.000
_cell.length_b   1.000
_cell.length_c   1.000
_cell.angle_alpha   90.00
_cell.angle_beta   90.00
_cell.angle_gamma   90.00
#
_symmetry.space_group_name_H-M   'P 1'
#
loop_
_entity.id
_entity.type
_entity.pdbx_description
1 polymer ?
#
loop_
_entity_poly.entity_id
_entity_poly.type
_entity_poly.pdbx_seq_one_letter_code
_entity_poly.pdbx_strand_id
1 'polypeptide(L)'
;MARKVAQETMEEIFVGSRGSIIAIFISSIMFGVLHLHYGFLFMVGCSLYLTVLEFYYRKNRNIWNCVILHLVLGEMFIGFGFAAI
;
A
#
# COMPACT_ATOMS: atom_id res chain seq x y z
N MET A 1 1.46 11.16 -4.09
CA MET A 1 2.69 11.12 -4.93
C MET A 1 3.71 10.11 -4.40
N ALA A 2 4.05 10.08 -3.11
CA ALA A 2 5.05 9.16 -2.54
C ALA A 2 4.86 7.68 -2.92
N ARG A 3 3.63 7.15 -2.86
CA ARG A 3 3.30 5.77 -3.31
C ARG A 3 3.75 5.49 -4.74
N LYS A 4 3.39 6.39 -5.68
CA LYS A 4 3.66 6.20 -7.10
C LYS A 4 5.16 6.11 -7.35
N VAL A 5 5.92 7.05 -6.79
CA VAL A 5 7.39 7.07 -6.89
C VAL A 5 8.00 5.80 -6.29
N ALA A 6 7.58 5.42 -5.08
CA ALA A 6 8.09 4.20 -4.43
C ALA A 6 7.82 2.94 -5.25
N GLN A 7 6.62 2.81 -5.84
CA GLN A 7 6.27 1.66 -6.67
C GLN A 7 7.06 1.65 -7.99
N GLU A 8 7.20 2.79 -8.66
CA GLU A 8 7.98 2.91 -9.89
C GLU A 8 9.46 2.58 -9.63
N THR A 9 10.04 3.10 -8.54
CA THR A 9 11.41 2.74 -8.12
C THR A 9 11.56 1.24 -7.86
N MET A 10 10.58 0.60 -7.20
CA MET A 10 10.64 -0.84 -6.96
C MET A 10 10.54 -1.65 -8.27
N GLU A 11 9.73 -1.19 -9.23
CA GLU A 11 9.61 -1.83 -10.55
C GLU A 11 10.87 -1.65 -11.40
N GLU A 12 11.62 -0.57 -11.21
CA GLU A 12 12.94 -0.36 -11.82
C GLU A 12 14.02 -1.27 -11.20
N ILE A 13 13.98 -1.48 -9.89
CA ILE A 13 14.93 -2.34 -9.16
C ILE A 13 14.66 -3.82 -9.48
N PHE A 14 13.41 -4.24 -9.44
CA PHE A 14 13.02 -5.63 -9.65
C PHE A 14 12.61 -5.88 -11.10
N VAL A 15 13.59 -6.26 -11.92
CA VAL A 15 13.43 -6.66 -13.32
C VAL A 15 13.14 -8.16 -13.50
N GLY A 16 12.55 -8.53 -14.64
CA GLY A 16 12.28 -9.93 -15.03
C GLY A 16 10.81 -10.35 -14.93
N SER A 17 10.52 -11.62 -15.25
CA SER A 17 9.13 -12.13 -15.42
C SER A 17 8.26 -12.02 -14.17
N ARG A 18 8.86 -11.98 -12.98
CA ARG A 18 8.17 -11.81 -11.68
C ARG A 18 8.50 -10.48 -11.00
N GLY A 19 9.31 -9.63 -11.62
CA GLY A 19 9.83 -8.40 -11.01
C GLY A 19 8.72 -7.47 -10.52
N SER A 20 7.67 -7.31 -11.33
CA SER A 20 6.50 -6.50 -10.98
C SER A 20 5.73 -7.02 -9.75
N ILE A 21 5.65 -8.34 -9.57
CA ILE A 21 4.97 -8.95 -8.40
C ILE A 21 5.84 -8.77 -7.15
N ILE A 22 7.16 -8.97 -7.28
CA ILE A 22 8.12 -8.76 -6.19
C ILE A 22 8.12 -7.29 -5.76
N ALA A 23 8.07 -6.35 -6.71
CA ALA A 23 8.00 -4.92 -6.45
C ALA A 23 6.76 -4.56 -5.61
N ILE A 24 5.58 -5.08 -5.96
CA ILE A 24 4.34 -4.91 -5.18
C ILE A 24 4.51 -5.50 -3.77
N PHE A 25 5.06 -6.71 -3.66
CA PHE A 25 5.20 -7.37 -2.37
C PHE A 25 6.12 -6.59 -1.42
N ILE A 26 7.27 -6.14 -1.92
CA ILE A 26 8.23 -5.36 -1.13
C ILE A 26 7.66 -3.99 -0.78
N SER A 27 7.05 -3.26 -1.72
CA SER A 27 6.46 -1.95 -1.46
C SER A 27 5.31 -2.03 -0.44
N SER A 28 4.50 -3.09 -0.49
CA SER A 28 3.44 -3.38 0.49
C SER A 28 3.98 -3.58 1.89
N ILE A 29 5.05 -4.38 2.04
CA ILE A 29 5.68 -4.58 3.35
C ILE A 29 6.27 -3.26 3.88
N MET A 30 6.99 -2.52 3.03
CA MET A 30 7.56 -1.23 3.43
C MET A 30 6.48 -0.26 3.91
N PHE A 31 5.35 -0.19 3.19
CA PHE A 31 4.22 0.64 3.58
C PHE A 31 3.62 0.20 4.92
N GLY A 32 3.48 -1.10 5.17
CA GLY A 32 3.08 -1.63 6.46
C GLY A 32 4.02 -1.18 7.57
N VAL A 33 5.34 -1.39 7.40
CA VAL A 33 6.37 -1.07 8.39
C VAL A 33 6.37 0.42 8.78
N LEU A 34 6.08 1.33 7.84
CA LEU A 34 5.91 2.76 8.17
C LEU A 34 4.80 3.03 9.21
N HIS A 35 3.86 2.10 9.36
CA HIS A 35 2.74 2.17 10.29
C HIS A 35 2.90 1.25 11.50
N LEU A 36 4.10 0.69 11.74
CA LEU A 36 4.39 -0.19 12.87
C LEU A 36 4.02 0.44 14.23
N HIS A 37 4.10 1.77 14.34
CA HIS A 37 3.74 2.50 15.57
C HIS A 37 2.28 2.28 16.00
N TYR A 38 1.38 1.93 15.07
CA TYR A 38 -0.02 1.60 15.36
C TYR A 38 -0.24 0.11 15.69
N GLY A 39 0.84 -0.65 15.90
CA GLY A 39 0.78 -2.07 16.27
C GLY A 39 0.91 -3.03 15.09
N PHE A 40 1.23 -4.29 15.43
CA PHE A 40 1.52 -5.34 14.44
C PHE A 40 0.31 -5.67 13.55
N LEU A 41 -0.89 -5.76 14.13
CA LEU A 41 -2.10 -6.05 13.35
C LEU A 41 -2.40 -4.94 12.32
N PHE A 42 -2.18 -3.69 12.71
CA PHE A 42 -2.33 -2.55 11.80
C PHE A 42 -1.28 -2.58 10.68
N MET A 43 -0.02 -2.90 11.00
CA MET A 43 1.05 -3.08 10.01
C MET A 43 0.67 -4.13 8.93
N VAL A 44 0.15 -5.28 9.35
CA VAL A 44 -0.32 -6.34 8.44
C VAL A 44 -1.50 -5.85 7.59
N GLY A 45 -2.47 -5.17 8.22
CA GLY A 45 -3.61 -4.56 7.54
C GLY A 45 -3.18 -3.57 6.45
N CYS A 46 -2.25 -2.66 6.78
CA CYS A 46 -1.69 -1.69 5.84
C CYS A 46 -0.94 -2.37 4.68
N SER A 47 -0.23 -3.47 4.94
CA SER A 47 0.50 -4.22 3.90
C SER A 47 -0.46 -4.88 2.91
N LEU A 48 -1.53 -5.51 3.41
CA LEU A 48 -2.58 -6.08 2.58
C LEU A 48 -3.34 -4.99 1.81
N TYR A 49 -3.63 -3.88 2.48
CA TYR A 49 -4.31 -2.74 1.91
C TYR A 49 -3.56 -2.17 0.70
N LEU A 50 -2.24 -1.94 0.81
CA LEU A 50 -1.46 -1.45 -0.31
C LEU A 50 -1.48 -2.44 -1.48
N THR A 51 -1.34 -3.75 -1.20
CA THR A 51 -1.38 -4.79 -2.24
C THR A 51 -2.67 -4.72 -3.07
N VAL A 52 -3.82 -4.54 -2.41
CA VAL A 52 -5.12 -4.37 -3.07
C VAL A 52 -5.17 -3.07 -3.88
N LEU A 53 -4.63 -1.99 -3.34
CA LEU A 53 -4.57 -0.69 -3.99
C LEU A 53 -3.73 -0.73 -5.27
N GLU A 54 -2.60 -1.44 -5.24
CA GLU A 54 -1.70 -1.68 -6.36
C GLU A 54 -2.44 -2.46 -7.48
N PHE A 55 -3.19 -3.49 -7.11
CA PHE A 55 -3.97 -4.27 -8.08
C PHE A 55 -5.09 -3.42 -8.71
N TYR A 56 -5.81 -2.66 -7.89
CA TYR A 56 -6.86 -1.77 -8.34
C TYR A 56 -6.32 -0.63 -9.23
N TYR A 57 -5.15 -0.08 -8.90
CA TYR A 57 -4.45 0.90 -9.72
C TYR A 57 -4.10 0.34 -11.09
N ARG A 58 -3.57 -0.90 -11.16
CA ARG A 58 -3.21 -1.52 -12.44
C ARG A 58 -4.42 -1.75 -13.34
N LYS A 59 -5.58 -2.07 -12.75
CA LYS A 59 -6.83 -2.25 -13.48
C LYS A 59 -7.39 -0.94 -14.04
N ASN A 60 -7.41 0.13 -13.26
CA ASN A 60 -8.08 1.39 -13.64
C ASN A 60 -7.13 2.45 -14.19
N ARG A 61 -5.82 2.32 -13.93
CA ARG A 61 -4.75 3.30 -14.22
C ARG A 61 -5.06 4.72 -13.78
N ASN A 62 -5.91 4.87 -12.77
CA ASN A 62 -6.36 6.16 -12.24
C ASN A 62 -5.86 6.34 -10.81
N ILE A 63 -4.94 7.29 -10.63
CA ILE A 63 -4.33 7.59 -9.33
C ILE A 63 -5.33 8.21 -8.34
N TRP A 64 -6.33 8.94 -8.82
CA TRP A 64 -7.32 9.60 -7.97
C TRP A 64 -8.19 8.59 -7.23
N ASN A 65 -8.53 7.46 -7.87
CA ASN A 65 -9.28 6.41 -7.19
C ASN A 65 -8.48 5.79 -6.05
N CYS A 66 -7.16 5.62 -6.22
CA CYS A 66 -6.29 5.14 -5.14
C CYS A 66 -6.19 6.14 -3.99
N VAL A 67 -6.12 7.44 -4.30
CA VAL A 67 -6.11 8.51 -3.28
C VAL A 67 -7.42 8.54 -2.51
N ILE A 68 -8.55 8.50 -3.19
CA ILE A 68 -9.87 8.48 -2.54
C ILE A 68 -10.02 7.23 -1.67
N LEU A 69 -9.66 6.05 -2.18
CA LEU A 69 -9.69 4.83 -1.39
C LEU A 69 -8.78 4.92 -0.16
N HIS A 70 -7.57 5.49 -0.30
CA HIS A 70 -6.65 5.64 0.82
C HIS A 70 -7.15 6.61 1.89
N LEU A 71 -7.78 7.70 1.49
CA LEU A 71 -8.39 8.64 2.42
C LEU A 71 -9.62 8.02 3.12
N VAL A 72 -10.55 7.46 2.35
CA VAL A 72 -11.79 6.89 2.91
C VAL A 72 -11.49 5.69 3.81
N LEU A 73 -10.69 4.72 3.35
CA LEU A 73 -10.35 3.56 4.15
C LEU A 73 -9.40 3.92 5.28
N GLY A 74 -8.47 4.85 5.10
CA GLY A 74 -7.60 5.34 6.16
C GLY A 74 -8.39 5.95 7.32
N GLU A 75 -9.33 6.85 7.02
CA GLU A 75 -10.25 7.46 8.00
C GLU A 75 -11.13 6.40 8.67
N MET A 76 -11.64 5.42 7.92
CA MET A 76 -12.37 4.31 8.53
C MET A 76 -11.48 3.47 9.46
N PHE A 77 -10.27 3.11 9.06
CA PHE A 77 -9.37 2.30 9.90
C PHE A 77 -8.97 3.03 11.20
N ILE A 78 -8.68 4.33 11.11
CA ILE A 78 -8.36 5.15 12.28
C ILE A 78 -9.63 5.37 13.14
N GLY A 79 -10.76 5.68 12.51
CA GLY A 79 -12.05 5.92 13.17
C GLY A 79 -12.69 4.69 13.81
N PHE A 80 -12.43 3.49 13.28
CA PHE A 80 -12.89 2.20 13.85
C PHE A 80 -11.97 1.69 14.98
N GLY A 81 -11.04 2.51 15.49
CA GLY A 81 -10.35 2.24 16.76
C GLY A 81 -9.09 1.40 16.66
N PHE A 82 -8.55 1.15 15.46
CA PHE A 82 -7.24 0.49 15.34
C PHE A 82 -6.06 1.35 15.81
N ALA A 83 -6.24 2.67 15.95
CA ALA A 83 -5.23 3.56 16.53
C ALA A 83 -5.16 3.51 18.07
N ALA A 84 -6.02 2.71 18.73
CA ALA A 84 -6.19 2.67 20.19
C ALA A 84 -5.93 1.29 20.83
N ILE A 85 -5.41 0.31 20.07
CA ILE A 85 -4.94 -0.99 20.57
C ILE A 85 -3.41 -1.02 20.45
#